data_AF-A0A017SSQ6-F1
#
_entry.id   AF-A0A017SSQ6-F1
#
_cell.length_a   1.000
_cell.length_b   1.000
_cell.length_c   1.000
_cell.angle_alpha   90.00
_cell.angle_beta   90.00
_cell.angle_gamma   90.00
#
_symmetry.space_group_name_H-M   'P 1'
#
loop_
_entity.id
_entity.type
_entity.pdbx_description
1 polymer ?
#
loop_
_entity_poly.entity_id
_entity_poly.type
_entity_poly.pdbx_seq_one_letter_code
_entity_poly.pdbx_strand_id
1 'polypeptide(L)'
;MQRATFTALVLLTLGSTATACQDKRAPELVTGYDLTLIEPISGDCGSPSVILSSVSQSFGPAYAYSNSRQALLADQRFRLVDHESTTAGEVYIAAHAYNDGYALIARCGDAATCNHLAAMHKTLVRSSRPQVLCGSMPGLGAQVAAFRPIDPSKDLPGSGKAAAACARLSACQIVTNRATPDDPLLACLKEPEKFKLDCAKRPSCAEVVTCLQQP
;
A
#
# COMPACT_ATOMS: atom_id res chain seq x y z
N MET A 1 -17.56 -83.99 11.81
CA MET A 1 -17.39 -83.23 10.56
C MET A 1 -17.07 -81.79 10.92
N GLN A 2 -15.82 -81.39 10.71
CA GLN A 2 -15.28 -80.05 10.97
C GLN A 2 -15.77 -79.05 9.91
N ARG A 3 -16.18 -77.84 10.30
CA ARG A 3 -16.03 -76.63 9.46
C ARG A 3 -15.78 -75.40 10.34
N ALA A 4 -14.81 -74.62 9.88
CA ALA A 4 -14.02 -73.66 10.63
C ALA A 4 -14.62 -72.25 10.63
N THR A 5 -14.39 -71.54 11.72
CA THR A 5 -14.68 -70.11 11.91
C THR A 5 -13.55 -69.28 11.30
N PHE A 6 -13.88 -68.38 10.37
CA PHE A 6 -12.95 -67.42 9.79
C PHE A 6 -12.88 -66.17 10.68
N THR A 7 -11.68 -65.89 11.22
CA THR A 7 -11.35 -64.66 11.94
C THR A 7 -10.89 -63.61 10.92
N ALA A 8 -11.64 -62.52 10.78
CA ALA A 8 -11.23 -61.38 9.95
C ALA A 8 -10.30 -60.46 10.75
N LEU A 9 -9.09 -60.26 10.23
CA LEU A 9 -8.06 -59.38 10.75
C LEU A 9 -8.32 -57.95 10.23
N VAL A 10 -8.63 -57.01 11.13
CA VAL A 10 -8.77 -55.58 10.80
C VAL A 10 -7.37 -54.94 10.88
N LEU A 11 -6.83 -54.52 9.74
CA LEU A 11 -5.61 -53.71 9.67
C LEU A 11 -5.93 -52.25 10.04
N LEU A 12 -5.35 -51.76 11.14
CA LEU A 12 -5.30 -50.34 11.50
C LEU A 12 -4.14 -49.67 10.74
N THR A 13 -4.47 -48.84 9.75
CA THR A 13 -3.49 -47.95 9.10
C THR A 13 -3.27 -46.71 9.97
N LEU A 14 -2.07 -46.58 10.53
CA LEU A 14 -1.59 -45.38 11.21
C LEU A 14 -1.33 -44.27 10.18
N GLY A 15 -2.16 -43.22 10.22
CA GLY A 15 -1.95 -42.00 9.43
C GLY A 15 -0.80 -41.18 10.00
N SER A 16 0.30 -41.04 9.25
CA SER A 16 1.34 -40.06 9.51
C SER A 16 0.85 -38.67 9.12
N THR A 17 0.60 -37.81 10.10
CA THR A 17 0.45 -36.36 9.86
C THR A 17 1.85 -35.75 9.73
N ALA A 18 2.32 -35.62 8.49
CA ALA A 18 3.48 -34.78 8.19
C ALA A 18 3.08 -33.31 8.37
N THR A 19 3.59 -32.68 9.43
CA THR A 19 3.56 -31.23 9.62
C THR A 19 4.30 -30.59 8.46
N ALA A 20 3.56 -29.98 7.53
CA ALA A 20 4.14 -29.18 6.46
C ALA A 20 4.89 -28.00 7.08
N CYS A 21 6.21 -27.96 6.89
CA CYS A 21 6.99 -26.73 7.04
C CYS A 21 6.36 -25.69 6.11
N GLN A 22 5.74 -24.66 6.70
CA GLN A 22 5.32 -23.48 5.94
C GLN A 22 6.58 -22.80 5.43
N ASP A 23 6.90 -23.11 4.18
CA ASP A 23 7.88 -22.41 3.38
C ASP A 23 7.52 -20.92 3.43
N LYS A 24 8.43 -20.08 3.94
CA LYS A 24 8.33 -18.63 3.88
C LYS A 24 8.47 -18.22 2.41
N ARG A 25 7.41 -18.46 1.63
CA ARG A 25 7.33 -18.01 0.25
C ARG A 25 7.43 -16.50 0.27
N ALA A 26 8.41 -15.95 -0.44
CA ALA A 26 8.49 -14.52 -0.68
C ALA A 26 7.11 -14.05 -1.21
N PRO A 27 6.58 -12.91 -0.73
CA PRO A 27 5.30 -12.41 -1.20
C PRO A 27 5.36 -12.29 -2.73
N GLU A 28 4.50 -13.04 -3.42
CA GLU A 28 4.37 -13.00 -4.87
C GLU A 28 4.02 -11.56 -5.25
N LEU A 29 4.83 -10.94 -6.12
CA LEU A 29 4.63 -9.57 -6.59
C LEU A 29 3.23 -9.49 -7.22
N VAL A 30 2.30 -8.84 -6.52
CA VAL A 30 0.88 -8.83 -6.89
C VAL A 30 0.70 -7.96 -8.14
N THR A 31 0.58 -8.64 -9.29
CA THR A 31 0.12 -8.07 -10.55
C THR A 31 -1.21 -7.33 -10.34
N GLY A 32 -1.39 -6.16 -10.94
CA GLY A 32 -2.74 -5.61 -11.05
C GLY A 32 -2.88 -4.11 -11.27
N TYR A 33 -1.88 -3.28 -10.97
CA TYR A 33 -1.96 -1.85 -11.31
C TYR A 33 -1.44 -1.62 -12.73
N ASP A 34 -2.09 -0.71 -13.44
CA ASP A 34 -1.74 -0.36 -14.81
C ASP A 34 -0.43 0.43 -14.83
N LEU A 35 0.64 -0.21 -15.29
CA LEU A 35 1.96 0.40 -15.38
C LEU A 35 2.03 1.47 -16.49
N THR A 36 1.06 1.54 -17.41
CA THR A 36 1.03 2.58 -18.45
C THR A 36 0.73 3.98 -17.90
N LEU A 37 0.30 4.07 -16.63
CA LEU A 37 0.04 5.32 -15.92
C LEU A 37 1.31 6.01 -15.38
N ILE A 38 2.46 5.36 -15.52
CA ILE A 38 3.77 5.85 -15.07
C ILE A 38 4.83 5.63 -16.16
N GLU A 39 5.99 6.24 -15.97
CA GLU A 39 7.21 5.88 -16.70
C GLU A 39 8.01 4.86 -15.85
N PRO A 40 8.01 3.56 -16.19
CA PRO A 40 8.68 2.55 -15.40
C PRO A 40 10.20 2.57 -15.60
N ILE A 41 10.94 2.17 -14.58
CA ILE A 41 12.39 1.89 -14.69
C ILE A 41 12.65 0.44 -15.07
N SER A 42 13.85 0.19 -15.61
CA SER A 42 14.32 -1.15 -15.99
C SER A 42 14.44 -2.10 -14.80
N GLY A 43 14.22 -3.39 -15.05
CA GLY A 43 14.26 -4.46 -14.04
C GLY A 43 15.65 -4.70 -13.43
N ASP A 44 16.72 -4.30 -14.11
CA ASP A 44 18.12 -4.42 -13.67
C ASP A 44 18.61 -3.21 -12.84
N CYS A 45 17.71 -2.32 -12.44
CA CYS A 45 18.07 -1.16 -11.63
C CYS A 45 18.60 -1.56 -10.25
N GLY A 46 19.87 -1.22 -9.97
CA GLY A 46 20.52 -1.53 -8.69
C GLY A 46 20.16 -0.60 -7.51
N SER A 47 19.51 0.55 -7.78
CA SER A 47 19.07 1.48 -6.72
C SER A 47 17.72 2.12 -7.10
N PRO A 48 16.62 1.36 -7.00
CA PRO A 48 15.30 1.83 -7.39
C PRO A 48 14.67 2.69 -6.29
N SER A 49 14.13 3.84 -6.69
CA SER A 49 13.39 4.73 -5.79
C SER A 49 12.18 5.33 -6.49
N VAL A 50 11.20 5.81 -5.70
CA VAL A 50 10.06 6.57 -6.22
C VAL A 50 9.79 7.78 -5.35
N ILE A 51 9.61 8.94 -5.99
CA ILE A 51 9.02 10.12 -5.36
C ILE A 51 7.50 9.94 -5.41
N LEU A 52 6.86 9.74 -4.26
CA LEU A 52 5.40 9.54 -4.17
C LEU A 52 4.63 10.86 -4.22
N SER A 53 5.16 11.87 -3.55
CA SER A 53 4.57 13.19 -3.45
C SER A 53 5.62 14.22 -3.07
N SER A 54 5.44 15.46 -3.49
CA SER A 54 6.27 16.61 -3.13
C SER A 54 5.42 17.79 -2.71
N VAL A 55 5.91 18.58 -1.77
CA VAL A 55 5.27 19.79 -1.26
C VAL A 55 6.26 20.95 -1.21
N SER A 56 5.76 22.17 -1.33
CA SER A 56 6.58 23.38 -1.16
C SER A 56 7.07 23.52 0.27
N GLN A 57 8.15 24.30 0.46
CA GLN A 57 8.71 24.58 1.78
C GLN A 57 7.69 25.15 2.79
N SER A 58 6.65 25.84 2.32
CA SER A 58 5.57 26.41 3.15
C SER A 58 4.81 25.39 4.00
N PHE A 59 4.83 24.10 3.62
CA PHE A 59 4.22 23.03 4.41
C PHE A 59 5.10 22.52 5.56
N GLY A 60 6.39 22.87 5.56
CA GLY A 60 7.36 22.46 6.56
C GLY A 60 7.78 20.98 6.48
N PRO A 61 8.85 20.60 7.21
CA PRO A 61 9.42 19.26 7.17
C PRO A 61 8.51 18.19 7.80
N ALA A 62 7.57 18.61 8.65
CA ALA A 62 6.63 17.74 9.36
C ALA A 62 5.30 17.55 8.61
N TYR A 63 5.26 17.80 7.30
CA TYR A 63 4.07 17.55 6.49
C TYR A 63 3.63 16.08 6.60
N ALA A 64 2.35 15.86 6.84
CA ALA A 64 1.85 14.53 7.25
C ALA A 64 1.74 13.50 6.10
N TYR A 65 1.80 13.95 4.84
CA TYR A 65 1.59 13.11 3.64
C TYR A 65 0.38 12.18 3.76
N SER A 66 -0.75 12.74 4.26
CA SER A 66 -1.94 11.96 4.58
C SER A 66 -2.46 11.15 3.39
N ASN A 67 -2.37 11.70 2.18
CA ASN A 67 -2.86 11.01 0.98
C ASN A 67 -2.07 9.72 0.73
N SER A 68 -0.74 9.79 0.76
CA SER A 68 0.14 8.63 0.61
C SER A 68 -0.07 7.61 1.74
N ARG A 69 -0.24 8.08 2.98
CA ARG A 69 -0.54 7.19 4.12
C ARG A 69 -1.86 6.45 3.97
N GLN A 70 -2.93 7.14 3.55
CA GLN A 70 -4.23 6.49 3.36
C GLN A 70 -4.27 5.56 2.14
N ALA A 71 -3.51 5.87 1.08
CA ALA A 71 -3.33 4.99 -0.07
C ALA A 71 -2.64 3.67 0.34
N LEU A 72 -1.52 3.75 1.05
CA LEU A 72 -0.80 2.58 1.56
C LEU A 72 -1.61 1.80 2.62
N LEU A 73 -2.46 2.47 3.40
CA LEU A 73 -3.38 1.80 4.32
C LEU A 73 -4.51 1.07 3.58
N ALA A 74 -4.93 1.57 2.42
CA ALA A 74 -5.97 0.95 1.58
C ALA A 74 -5.45 -0.27 0.82
N ASP A 75 -4.17 -0.30 0.47
CA ASP A 75 -3.53 -1.43 -0.20
C ASP A 75 -2.21 -1.82 0.49
N GLN A 76 -2.30 -2.83 1.36
CA GLN A 76 -1.20 -3.31 2.22
C GLN A 76 -0.33 -4.39 1.56
N ARG A 77 -0.27 -4.45 0.22
CA ARG A 77 0.56 -5.45 -0.48
C ARG A 77 2.07 -5.23 -0.32
N PHE A 78 2.48 -4.02 0.04
CA PHE A 78 3.89 -3.68 0.27
C PHE A 78 4.22 -3.78 1.75
N ARG A 79 5.35 -4.41 2.08
CA ARG A 79 5.86 -4.46 3.44
C ARG A 79 6.69 -3.21 3.72
N LEU A 80 6.15 -2.31 4.54
CA LEU A 80 6.90 -1.14 4.99
C LEU A 80 7.95 -1.56 6.01
N VAL A 81 9.20 -1.18 5.78
CA VAL A 81 10.35 -1.41 6.65
C VAL A 81 10.93 -0.08 7.14
N ASP A 82 11.71 -0.13 8.21
CA ASP A 82 12.31 1.03 8.87
C ASP A 82 13.76 1.33 8.40
N HIS A 83 14.28 0.53 7.47
CA HIS A 83 15.60 0.67 6.87
C HIS A 83 15.55 0.30 5.39
N GLU A 84 16.53 0.78 4.62
CA GLU A 84 16.68 0.39 3.21
C GLU A 84 16.81 -1.13 3.09
N SER A 85 15.99 -1.71 2.21
CA SER A 85 15.98 -3.14 1.96
C SER A 85 16.28 -3.43 0.50
N THR A 86 16.84 -4.61 0.25
CA THR A 86 17.03 -5.22 -1.07
C THR A 86 16.03 -6.37 -1.33
N THR A 87 15.05 -6.56 -0.44
CA THR A 87 14.07 -7.65 -0.53
C THR A 87 12.87 -7.23 -1.37
N ALA A 88 12.47 -8.08 -2.33
CA ALA A 88 11.27 -7.87 -3.13
C ALA A 88 10.01 -7.66 -2.27
N GLY A 89 9.20 -6.67 -2.64
CA GLY A 89 7.99 -6.28 -1.92
C GLY A 89 8.22 -5.46 -0.65
N GLU A 90 9.47 -5.24 -0.22
CA GLU A 90 9.79 -4.33 0.88
C GLU A 90 10.03 -2.90 0.39
N VAL A 91 9.59 -1.94 1.20
CA VAL A 91 9.68 -0.51 0.90
C VAL A 91 10.07 0.26 2.16
N TYR A 92 11.16 1.01 2.08
CA TYR A 92 11.53 2.02 3.07
C TYR A 92 11.00 3.38 2.61
N ILE A 93 10.29 4.11 3.48
CA ILE A 93 9.73 5.41 3.14
C ILE A 93 10.24 6.46 4.14
N ALA A 94 10.65 7.62 3.62
CA ALA A 94 11.03 8.76 4.42
C ALA A 94 10.71 10.08 3.71
N ALA A 95 10.55 11.14 4.50
CA ALA A 95 10.48 12.50 3.97
C ALA A 95 11.89 13.09 3.91
N HIS A 96 12.22 13.71 2.79
CA HIS A 96 13.50 14.37 2.55
C HIS A 96 13.29 15.83 2.14
N ALA A 97 14.28 16.67 2.41
CA ALA A 97 14.43 17.91 1.67
C ALA A 97 14.58 17.58 0.18
N TYR A 98 13.87 18.28 -0.69
CA TYR A 98 13.87 18.01 -2.12
C TYR A 98 13.62 19.29 -2.91
N ASN A 99 14.60 19.71 -3.71
CA ASN A 99 14.63 21.04 -4.33
C ASN A 99 14.32 22.14 -3.28
N ASP A 100 13.41 23.06 -3.59
CA ASP A 100 12.96 24.13 -2.68
C ASP A 100 11.80 23.70 -1.76
N GLY A 101 11.75 22.43 -1.37
CA GLY A 101 10.65 21.88 -0.58
C GLY A 101 10.96 20.53 0.04
N TYR A 102 9.94 19.67 0.11
CA TYR A 102 10.03 18.35 0.71
C TYR A 102 9.38 17.31 -0.18
N ALA A 103 9.91 16.09 -0.18
CA ALA A 103 9.34 14.96 -0.90
C ALA A 103 9.24 13.74 0.00
N LEU A 104 8.17 12.95 -0.21
CA LEU A 104 8.04 11.61 0.34
C LEU A 104 8.64 10.63 -0.67
N ILE A 105 9.75 10.01 -0.27
CA ILE A 105 10.52 9.10 -1.11
C ILE A 105 10.41 7.70 -0.55
N ALA A 106 10.18 6.76 -1.45
CA ALA A 106 10.25 5.35 -1.17
C ALA A 106 11.49 4.75 -1.86
N ARG A 107 12.30 4.02 -1.10
CA ARG A 107 13.36 3.14 -1.61
C ARG A 107 12.87 1.71 -1.58
N CYS A 108 12.99 1.01 -2.69
CA CYS A 108 12.42 -0.34 -2.85
C CYS A 108 13.52 -1.40 -2.91
N GLY A 109 13.18 -2.63 -2.56
CA GLY A 109 14.11 -3.76 -2.72
C GLY A 109 14.50 -4.08 -4.15
N ASP A 110 13.59 -3.80 -5.09
CA ASP A 110 13.83 -3.99 -6.53
C ASP A 110 12.99 -3.01 -7.38
N ALA A 111 13.30 -2.97 -8.68
CA ALA A 111 12.64 -2.11 -9.66
C ALA A 111 11.15 -2.42 -9.82
N ALA A 112 10.77 -3.71 -9.79
CA ALA A 112 9.38 -4.13 -9.93
C ALA A 112 8.52 -3.58 -8.79
N THR A 113 9.01 -3.67 -7.57
CA THR A 113 8.38 -3.15 -6.35
C THR A 113 8.14 -1.64 -6.47
N CYS A 114 9.14 -0.89 -6.94
CA CYS A 114 9.01 0.56 -7.13
C CYS A 114 8.04 0.94 -8.27
N ASN A 115 8.09 0.25 -9.41
CA ASN A 115 7.13 0.44 -10.50
C ASN A 115 5.69 0.15 -10.04
N HIS A 116 5.46 -0.94 -9.32
CA HIS A 116 4.14 -1.29 -8.80
C HIS A 116 3.67 -0.35 -7.70
N LEU A 117 4.56 0.12 -6.82
CA LEU A 117 4.25 1.11 -5.79
C LEU A 117 3.82 2.44 -6.41
N ALA A 118 4.57 2.92 -7.41
CA ALA A 118 4.24 4.13 -8.15
C ALA A 118 2.90 4.01 -8.87
N ALA A 119 2.65 2.89 -9.58
CA ALA A 119 1.39 2.65 -10.27
C ALA A 119 0.20 2.54 -9.32
N MET A 120 0.37 1.88 -8.16
CA MET A 120 -0.63 1.85 -7.10
C MET A 120 -0.93 3.26 -6.60
N HIS A 121 0.10 4.04 -6.25
CA HIS A 121 -0.08 5.39 -5.74
C HIS A 121 -0.76 6.30 -6.76
N LYS A 122 -0.37 6.22 -8.04
CA LYS A 122 -1.02 6.94 -9.14
C LYS A 122 -2.50 6.55 -9.28
N THR A 123 -2.82 5.28 -9.13
CA THR A 123 -4.20 4.79 -9.24
C THR A 123 -5.07 5.29 -8.09
N LEU A 124 -4.58 5.23 -6.85
CA LEU A 124 -5.34 5.60 -5.65
C LEU A 124 -5.38 7.12 -5.39
N VAL A 125 -4.34 7.84 -5.80
CA VAL A 125 -4.21 9.29 -5.70
C VAL A 125 -4.05 9.83 -7.13
N ARG A 126 -5.15 9.92 -7.87
CA ARG A 126 -5.14 10.20 -9.34
C ARG A 126 -4.45 11.51 -9.71
N SER A 127 -4.60 12.54 -8.88
CA SER A 127 -3.90 13.82 -9.01
C SER A 127 -2.38 13.75 -8.76
N SER A 128 -1.86 12.66 -8.18
CA SER A 128 -0.42 12.50 -7.96
C SER A 128 0.35 12.29 -9.27
N ARG A 129 1.66 12.57 -9.22
CA ARG A 129 2.60 12.37 -10.32
C ARG A 129 3.84 11.64 -9.77
N PRO A 130 3.72 10.36 -9.40
CA PRO A 130 4.85 9.64 -8.86
C PRO A 130 5.94 9.51 -9.94
N GLN A 131 7.20 9.62 -9.53
CA GLN A 131 8.36 9.53 -10.42
C GLN A 131 9.25 8.40 -9.96
N VAL A 132 9.42 7.38 -10.80
CA VAL A 132 10.32 6.26 -10.53
C VAL A 132 11.70 6.58 -11.09
N LEU A 133 12.73 6.35 -10.28
CA LEU A 133 14.11 6.74 -10.58
C LEU A 133 15.03 5.57 -10.32
N CYS A 134 16.08 5.47 -11.14
CA CYS A 134 17.16 4.52 -10.94
C CYS A 134 18.48 5.25 -10.64
N GLY A 135 19.04 5.03 -9.46
CA GLY A 135 20.30 5.63 -9.04
C GLY A 135 20.13 6.98 -8.33
N SER A 136 20.99 7.94 -8.66
CA SER A 136 21.00 9.24 -7.99
C SER A 136 19.73 10.05 -8.28
N MET A 137 19.27 10.78 -7.26
CA MET A 137 18.10 11.64 -7.35
C MET A 137 18.54 13.11 -7.26
N PRO A 138 18.55 13.87 -8.38
CA PRO A 138 18.91 15.28 -8.36
C PRO A 138 18.01 16.08 -7.42
N GLY A 139 18.60 17.01 -6.67
CA GLY A 139 17.88 17.87 -5.72
C GLY A 139 17.52 17.19 -4.39
N LEU A 140 17.89 15.92 -4.19
CA LEU A 140 17.68 15.22 -2.93
C LEU A 140 18.62 15.74 -1.83
N GLY A 141 18.04 16.21 -0.75
CA GLY A 141 18.73 16.63 0.46
C GLY A 141 18.61 15.63 1.62
N ALA A 142 18.87 16.12 2.82
CA ALA A 142 18.82 15.33 4.05
C ALA A 142 17.42 14.77 4.32
N GLN A 143 17.37 13.61 4.97
CA GLN A 143 16.14 13.10 5.56
C GLN A 143 15.66 14.06 6.65
N VAL A 144 14.39 14.45 6.60
CA VAL A 144 13.78 15.40 7.56
C VAL A 144 12.75 14.74 8.47
N ALA A 145 12.17 13.61 8.06
CA ALA A 145 11.30 12.79 8.91
C ALA A 145 11.25 11.34 8.44
N ALA A 146 11.11 10.40 9.37
CA ALA A 146 10.81 9.00 9.05
C ALA A 146 9.32 8.83 8.75
N PHE A 147 8.98 7.97 7.78
CA PHE A 147 7.61 7.54 7.57
C PHE A 147 7.38 6.26 8.38
N ARG A 148 6.78 6.40 9.56
CA ARG A 148 6.53 5.26 10.45
C ARG A 148 5.72 4.15 9.73
N PRO A 149 5.98 2.86 10.03
CA PRO A 149 5.14 1.76 9.58
C PRO A 149 3.66 2.03 9.83
N ILE A 150 2.80 1.53 8.94
CA ILE A 150 1.36 1.76 9.01
C ILE A 150 0.75 0.77 10.00
N ASP A 151 0.06 1.31 10.99
CA ASP A 151 -0.78 0.59 11.95
C ASP A 151 -2.25 0.87 11.62
N PRO A 152 -2.99 -0.09 11.05
CA PRO A 152 -4.39 0.09 10.67
C PRO A 152 -5.32 0.49 11.82
N SER A 153 -4.93 0.27 13.08
CA SER A 153 -5.70 0.69 14.25
C SER A 153 -5.42 2.14 14.66
N LYS A 154 -4.27 2.71 14.27
CA LYS A 154 -3.83 4.05 14.69
C LYS A 154 -3.71 5.06 13.55
N ASP A 155 -3.65 4.60 12.31
CA ASP A 155 -3.46 5.45 11.12
C ASP A 155 -4.78 5.79 10.40
N LEU A 156 -5.91 5.50 11.04
CA LEU A 156 -7.22 5.95 10.56
C LEU A 156 -7.33 7.48 10.67
N PRO A 157 -8.08 8.14 9.77
CA PRO A 157 -8.30 9.59 9.84
C PRO A 157 -8.93 10.00 11.17
N GLY A 158 -8.29 10.94 11.86
CA GLY A 158 -8.85 11.57 13.07
C GLY A 158 -10.03 12.50 12.77
N SER A 159 -10.82 12.83 13.79
CA SER A 159 -11.89 13.82 13.69
C SER A 159 -11.38 15.18 13.21
N GLY A 160 -12.12 15.83 12.31
CA GLY A 160 -11.75 17.12 11.73
C GLY A 160 -10.61 17.09 10.71
N LYS A 161 -10.09 15.91 10.34
CA LYS A 161 -9.04 15.75 9.32
C LYS A 161 -9.64 15.44 7.95
N ALA A 162 -10.40 16.40 7.39
CA ALA A 162 -11.13 16.22 6.13
C ALA A 162 -10.25 15.69 4.99
N ALA A 163 -9.04 16.23 4.81
CA ALA A 163 -8.13 15.76 3.77
C ALA A 163 -7.75 14.28 3.91
N ALA A 164 -7.45 13.82 5.12
CA ALA A 164 -7.16 12.40 5.37
C ALA A 164 -8.41 11.53 5.19
N ALA A 165 -9.57 12.01 5.63
CA ALA A 165 -10.84 11.30 5.42
C ALA A 165 -11.14 11.13 3.92
N CYS A 166 -11.08 12.22 3.14
CA CYS A 166 -11.26 12.18 1.69
C CYS A 166 -10.28 11.23 0.99
N ALA A 167 -9.00 11.25 1.38
CA ALA A 167 -8.01 10.33 0.84
C ALA A 167 -8.36 8.87 1.10
N ARG A 168 -8.82 8.56 2.32
CA ARG A 168 -9.24 7.20 2.69
C ARG A 168 -10.49 6.75 1.95
N LEU A 169 -11.51 7.60 1.84
CA LEU A 169 -12.73 7.31 1.08
C LEU A 169 -12.40 7.01 -0.37
N SER A 170 -11.64 7.89 -1.03
CA SER A 170 -11.22 7.73 -2.43
C SER A 170 -10.40 6.46 -2.63
N ALA A 171 -9.37 6.25 -1.81
CA ALA A 171 -8.52 5.08 -1.93
C ALA A 171 -9.32 3.78 -1.77
N CYS A 172 -10.22 3.70 -0.79
CA CYS A 172 -11.06 2.51 -0.61
C CYS A 172 -12.08 2.29 -1.73
N GLN A 173 -12.72 3.35 -2.23
CA GLN A 173 -13.60 3.24 -3.40
C GLN A 173 -12.86 2.71 -4.62
N ILE A 174 -11.62 3.18 -4.87
CA ILE A 174 -10.83 2.76 -6.04
C ILE A 174 -10.28 1.34 -5.86
N VAL A 175 -9.82 0.97 -4.66
CA VAL A 175 -9.38 -0.41 -4.37
C VAL A 175 -10.52 -1.40 -4.56
N THR A 176 -11.73 -1.07 -4.10
CA THR A 176 -12.91 -1.94 -4.25
C THR A 176 -13.49 -1.92 -5.66
N ASN A 177 -13.49 -0.76 -6.33
CA ASN A 177 -13.94 -0.60 -7.71
C ASN A 177 -12.98 0.29 -8.51
N ARG A 178 -12.11 -0.34 -9.31
CA ARG A 178 -11.13 0.37 -10.15
C ARG A 178 -11.78 1.18 -11.27
N ALA A 179 -13.01 0.84 -11.66
CA ALA A 179 -13.78 1.58 -12.66
C ALA A 179 -14.46 2.83 -12.09
N THR A 180 -14.22 3.17 -10.81
CA THR A 180 -14.69 4.44 -10.21
C THR A 180 -14.33 5.61 -11.14
N PRO A 181 -15.30 6.38 -11.67
CA PRO A 181 -15.02 7.51 -12.54
C PRO A 181 -14.42 8.69 -11.75
N ASP A 182 -13.89 9.67 -12.48
CA ASP A 182 -13.41 10.97 -11.94
C ASP A 182 -12.31 10.86 -10.86
N ASP A 183 -12.05 11.93 -10.09
CA ASP A 183 -11.12 11.88 -8.95
C ASP A 183 -11.92 12.08 -7.65
N PRO A 184 -12.35 11.00 -6.98
CA PRO A 184 -13.16 11.09 -5.76
C PRO A 184 -12.46 11.86 -4.63
N LEU A 185 -11.13 11.83 -4.60
CA LEU A 185 -10.34 12.62 -3.65
C LEU A 185 -10.54 14.11 -3.92
N LEU A 186 -10.39 14.57 -5.16
CA LEU A 186 -10.59 15.97 -5.51
C LEU A 186 -12.04 16.42 -5.30
N ALA A 187 -13.01 15.59 -5.67
CA ALA A 187 -14.43 15.88 -5.43
C ALA A 187 -14.72 16.07 -3.92
N CYS A 188 -14.18 15.20 -3.08
CA CYS A 188 -14.32 15.30 -1.62
C CYS A 188 -13.57 16.48 -1.02
N LEU A 189 -12.35 16.78 -1.49
CA LEU A 189 -11.59 17.94 -1.00
C LEU A 189 -12.28 19.28 -1.31
N LYS A 190 -13.03 19.34 -2.42
CA LYS A 190 -13.72 20.56 -2.83
C LYS A 190 -14.96 20.84 -1.98
N GLU A 191 -15.74 19.81 -1.66
CA GLU A 191 -17.05 19.93 -0.99
C GLU A 191 -17.19 18.83 0.10
N PRO A 192 -16.32 18.81 1.12
CA PRO A 192 -16.19 17.71 2.08
C PRO A 192 -17.46 17.44 2.89
N GLU A 193 -18.30 18.45 3.10
CA GLU A 193 -19.59 18.35 3.78
C GLU A 193 -20.63 17.51 3.00
N LYS A 194 -20.42 17.27 1.70
CA LYS A 194 -21.27 16.39 0.88
C LYS A 194 -20.90 14.91 1.01
N PHE A 195 -19.82 14.61 1.71
CA PHE A 195 -19.30 13.25 1.86
C PHE A 195 -19.51 12.73 3.29
N LYS A 196 -19.75 11.42 3.43
CA LYS A 196 -19.84 10.74 4.72
C LYS A 196 -18.44 10.53 5.31
N LEU A 197 -17.77 11.61 5.74
CA LEU A 197 -16.39 11.57 6.21
C LEU A 197 -16.15 10.60 7.38
N ASP A 198 -17.16 10.36 8.22
CA ASP A 198 -17.06 9.37 9.30
C ASP A 198 -16.91 7.92 8.81
N CYS A 199 -17.32 7.62 7.58
CA CYS A 199 -17.06 6.32 6.96
C CYS A 199 -15.56 6.06 6.76
N ALA A 200 -14.72 7.10 6.69
CA ALA A 200 -13.27 6.95 6.56
C ALA A 200 -12.62 6.34 7.82
N LYS A 201 -13.32 6.33 8.96
CA LYS A 201 -12.84 5.78 10.24
C LYS A 201 -13.00 4.26 10.32
N ARG A 202 -13.54 3.61 9.29
CA ARG A 202 -13.73 2.15 9.29
C ARG A 202 -12.38 1.44 9.10
N PRO A 203 -12.12 0.33 9.83
CA PRO A 203 -10.84 -0.38 9.78
C PRO A 203 -10.47 -0.86 8.37
N SER A 204 -11.42 -1.44 7.64
CA SER A 204 -11.20 -2.00 6.31
C SER A 204 -11.88 -1.20 5.19
N CYS A 205 -11.35 -1.30 3.96
CA CYS A 205 -12.01 -0.67 2.81
C CYS A 205 -13.39 -1.25 2.48
N ALA A 206 -13.62 -2.53 2.77
CA ALA A 206 -14.95 -3.13 2.63
C ALA A 206 -15.98 -2.46 3.55
N GLU A 207 -15.61 -2.18 4.81
CA GLU A 207 -16.47 -1.46 5.75
C GLU A 207 -16.63 0.02 5.38
N VAL A 208 -15.57 0.67 4.86
CA VAL A 208 -15.67 2.05 4.34
C VAL A 208 -16.73 2.11 3.23
N VAL A 209 -16.63 1.24 2.23
CA VAL A 209 -17.55 1.23 1.08
C VAL A 209 -18.97 0.86 1.51
N THR A 210 -19.13 -0.12 2.41
CA THR A 210 -20.45 -0.46 2.97
C THR A 210 -21.09 0.73 3.66
N CYS A 211 -20.32 1.49 4.45
CA CYS A 211 -20.79 2.71 5.12
C CYS A 211 -21.21 3.81 4.12
N LEU A 212 -20.47 3.98 3.02
CA LEU A 212 -20.80 4.94 1.97
C LEU A 212 -22.12 4.64 1.24
N GLN A 213 -22.53 3.37 1.21
CA GLN A 213 -23.75 2.91 0.53
C GLN A 213 -25.00 2.96 1.41
N GLN A 214 -24.86 3.22 2.72
CA GLN A 214 -26.00 3.44 3.59
C GLN A 214 -26.74 4.71 3.16
N PRO A 215 -28.08 4.80 3.33
CA PRO A 215 -28.83 6.02 3.07
C PRO A 215 -28.34 7.17 3.96
#